data_AF-A0A1Q5QX42-F1
#
_entry.id   AF-A0A1Q5QX42-F1
#
_cell.length_a   1.000
_cell.length_b   1.000
_cell.length_c   1.000
_cell.angle_alpha   90.00
_cell.angle_beta   90.00
_cell.angle_gamma   90.00
#
_symmetry.space_group_name_H-M   'P 1'
#
loop_
_entity.id
_entity.type
_entity.pdbx_description
1 polymer ?
#
loop_
_entity_poly.entity_id
_entity_poly.type
_entity_poly.pdbx_seq_one_letter_code
_entity_poly.pdbx_strand_id
1 'polypeptide(L)' 'ELPVDDAFAKGKVLENGRMVHDMYLFEVKKPSESKKPWDYYKQIAVVPGDHAFYTVQESGCPLTK' A
#
# COMPACT_ATOMS: atom_id res chain seq x y z
N GLU A 1 6.37 12.26 -11.70
CA GLU A 1 5.56 11.68 -10.60
C GLU A 1 4.59 12.72 -10.07
N LEU A 2 3.41 12.30 -9.62
CA LEU A 2 2.41 13.19 -9.01
C LEU A 2 2.23 12.83 -7.53
N PRO A 3 2.63 13.69 -6.57
CA PRO A 3 2.47 13.38 -5.14
C PRO A 3 0.99 13.37 -4.74
N VAL A 4 0.66 12.50 -3.79
CA VAL A 4 -0.67 12.40 -3.16
C VAL A 4 -0.48 12.56 -1.65
N ASP A 5 -1.15 13.54 -1.06
CA ASP A 5 -1.23 13.73 0.39
C ASP A 5 -2.61 14.31 0.73
N ASP A 6 -3.56 13.42 1.03
CA ASP A 6 -4.94 13.78 1.36
C ASP A 6 -5.45 13.01 2.59
N ALA A 7 -6.74 13.19 2.90
CA ALA A 7 -7.37 12.57 4.07
C ALA A 7 -7.43 11.03 4.04
N PHE A 8 -7.26 10.42 2.86
CA PHE A 8 -7.38 8.99 2.63
C PHE A 8 -6.04 8.33 2.32
N ALA A 9 -5.14 9.02 1.63
CA ALA A 9 -3.92 8.42 1.11
C ALA A 9 -2.71 9.36 1.15
N LYS A 10 -1.53 8.75 1.33
CA LYS A 10 -0.23 9.38 1.17
C LYS A 10 0.63 8.51 0.25
N GLY A 11 1.28 9.12 -0.73
CA GLY A 11 2.08 8.39 -1.71
C GLY A 11 2.36 9.21 -2.96
N LYS A 12 2.54 8.53 -4.09
CA LYS A 12 2.75 9.17 -5.40
C LYS A 12 2.22 8.32 -6.55
N VAL A 13 1.74 8.97 -7.60
CA VAL A 13 1.42 8.32 -8.88
C VAL A 13 2.66 8.37 -9.78
N LEU A 14 3.14 7.19 -10.17
CA LEU A 14 4.24 7.00 -11.10
C LEU A 14 3.80 7.26 -12.55
N GLU A 15 4.76 7.40 -13.46
CA GLU A 15 4.51 7.66 -14.89
C GLU A 15 3.69 6.56 -15.58
N ASN A 16 3.75 5.33 -15.06
CA ASN A 16 2.93 4.21 -15.54
C ASN A 16 1.50 4.23 -14.97
N GLY A 17 1.11 5.30 -14.27
CA GLY A 17 -0.19 5.45 -13.63
C GLY A 17 -0.36 4.70 -12.31
N ARG A 18 0.67 3.97 -11.84
CA ARG A 18 0.60 3.25 -10.56
C ARG A 18 0.68 4.22 -9.39
N MET A 19 -0.32 4.18 -8.50
CA MET A 19 -0.21 4.80 -7.18
C MET A 19 0.67 3.91 -6.29
N VAL A 20 1.80 4.45 -5.84
CA VAL A 20 2.74 3.81 -4.91
C VAL A 20 2.59 4.44 -3.54
N HIS A 21 2.38 3.59 -2.55
CA HIS A 21 2.20 3.93 -1.14
C HIS A 21 2.67 2.76 -0.28
N ASP A 22 2.79 2.97 1.02
CA ASP A 22 3.10 1.87 1.92
C ASP A 22 1.95 0.87 1.98
N MET A 23 2.30 -0.42 2.00
CA MET A 23 1.38 -1.53 2.19
C MET A 23 1.48 -2.04 3.62
N TYR A 24 0.42 -2.66 4.12
CA TYR A 24 0.35 -3.13 5.50
C TYR A 24 0.11 -4.64 5.53
N LEU A 25 0.96 -5.36 6.26
CA LEU A 25 0.76 -6.77 6.54
C LEU A 25 -0.09 -6.91 7.82
N PHE A 26 -1.20 -7.63 7.71
CA PHE A 26 -2.11 -7.86 8.81
C PHE A 26 -2.25 -9.35 9.12
N GLU A 27 -2.40 -9.65 10.41
CA GLU A 27 -2.84 -10.94 10.92
C GLU A 27 -4.30 -10.82 11.41
N VAL A 28 -5.12 -11.82 11.10
CA VAL A 28 -6.48 -11.91 11.64
C VAL A 28 -6.42 -12.21 13.13
N LYS A 29 -7.10 -11.37 13.93
CA LYS A 29 -7.20 -11.54 15.38
C LYS A 29 -7.93 -12.83 15.75
N LYS A 30 -7.54 -13.42 16.87
CA LYS A 30 -8.34 -14.46 17.53
C LYS A 30 -9.66 -13.86 18.03
N PRO A 31 -10.74 -14.67 18.19
CA PRO A 31 -12.02 -14.16 18.68
C PRO A 31 -11.91 -13.42 20.02
N SER A 32 -11.04 -13.88 20.93
CA SER A 32 -10.78 -13.25 22.24
C SER A 32 -10.08 -11.89 22.16
N GLU A 33 -9.46 -11.55 21.03
CA GLU A 33 -8.72 -10.30 20.83
C GLU A 33 -9.57 -9.20 20.18
N SER A 34 -10.73 -9.55 19.60
CA SER A 34 -11.66 -8.60 18.98
C SER A 34 -12.56 -7.95 20.02
N LYS A 35 -12.46 -6.62 20.18
CA LYS A 35 -13.13 -5.90 21.28
C LYS A 35 -14.44 -5.23 20.89
N LYS A 36 -14.71 -5.10 19.60
CA LYS A 36 -15.88 -4.40 19.05
C LYS A 36 -16.08 -4.78 17.57
N PRO A 37 -17.25 -4.52 16.98
CA PRO A 37 -17.44 -4.69 15.55
C PRO A 37 -16.33 -4.02 14.74
N TRP A 38 -15.86 -4.70 13.69
CA TRP A 38 -14.79 -4.24 12.77
C TRP A 38 -13.37 -4.25 13.34
N ASP A 39 -13.17 -4.75 14.56
CA ASP A 39 -11.85 -4.92 15.17
C ASP A 39 -11.22 -6.29 14.83
N TYR A 40 -10.76 -6.46 13.59
CA TYR A 40 -10.39 -7.79 13.05
C TYR A 40 -8.90 -8.02 12.87
N TYR A 41 -8.12 -6.96 12.74
CA TYR A 41 -6.73 -7.08 12.29
C TYR A 41 -5.73 -6.58 13.32
N LYS A 42 -4.59 -7.27 13.39
CA LYS A 42 -3.38 -6.81 14.05
C LYS A 42 -2.35 -6.50 12.96
N GLN A 43 -1.84 -5.27 12.93
CA GLN A 43 -0.77 -4.91 12.00
C GLN A 43 0.54 -5.56 12.43
N ILE A 44 1.19 -6.27 11.53
CA ILE A 44 2.44 -7.01 11.77
C ILE A 44 3.63 -6.27 11.20
N ALA A 45 3.47 -5.65 10.03
CA ALA A 45 4.52 -4.91 9.36
C ALA A 45 3.95 -3.82 8.47
N VAL A 46 4.78 -2.82 8.20
CA VAL A 46 4.63 -1.89 7.08
C VAL A 46 5.62 -2.33 6.01
N VAL A 47 5.15 -2.50 4.78
CA VAL A 47 5.98 -2.77 3.61
C VAL A 47 6.11 -1.46 2.85
N PRO A 48 7.32 -0.84 2.82
CA PRO A 48 7.51 0.43 2.14
C PRO A 48 7.13 0.35 0.66
N GLY A 49 6.57 1.43 0.11
CA GLY A 49 6.07 1.46 -1.27
C GLY A 49 7.11 1.12 -2.34
N ASP A 50 8.39 1.45 -2.14
CA ASP A 50 9.49 1.10 -3.05
C ASP A 50 9.87 -0.39 -3.03
N HIS A 51 9.48 -1.12 -1.99
CA HIS A 51 9.62 -2.57 -1.88
C HIS A 51 8.33 -3.32 -2.25
N ALA A 52 7.17 -2.68 -2.11
CA ALA A 52 5.87 -3.29 -2.37
C ALA A 52 5.46 -3.28 -3.85
N PHE A 53 6.04 -2.39 -4.66
CA PHE A 53 5.68 -2.20 -6.07
C PHE A 53 6.91 -2.29 -6.97
N TYR A 54 6.72 -2.77 -8.20
CA TYR A 54 7.76 -2.69 -9.23
C TYR A 54 8.08 -1.25 -9.59
N THR A 55 9.34 -1.00 -9.94
CA THR A 55 9.76 0.27 -10.56
C THR A 55 9.05 0.50 -11.90
N VAL A 56 9.09 1.72 -12.43
CA VAL A 56 8.53 2.01 -13.76
C VAL A 56 9.19 1.14 -14.83
N GLN A 57 10.52 0.96 -14.73
CA GLN A 57 11.33 0.17 -15.66
C GLN A 57 10.98 -1.32 -15.62
N GLU A 58 10.78 -1.87 -14.42
CA GLU A 58 10.42 -3.28 -14.22
C GLU A 58 8.94 -3.56 -14.50
N SER A 59 8.09 -2.54 -14.50
CA SER A 59 6.63 -2.71 -14.65
C SER A 59 6.19 -3.24 -16.01
N GLY A 60 7.06 -3.20 -17.03
CA GLY A 60 6.74 -3.64 -18.39
C GLY A 60 5.69 -2.78 -19.10
N CYS A 61 5.34 -1.61 -18.56
CA CYS A 61 4.33 -0.73 -19.15
C CYS A 61 4.82 -0.16 -20.50
N PRO A 62 4.09 -0.40 -21.60
CA PRO A 62 4.52 0.06 -22.93
C PRO A 62 4.41 1.58 -23.11
N LEU A 63 3.69 2.26 -22.22
CA LEU A 63 3.45 3.71 -22.27
C LEU A 63 4.52 4.52 -21.53
N THR A 64 5.47 3.86 -20.85
CA THR A 64 6.55 4.50 -20.09
C THR A 64 7.93 4.15 -20.63
N LYS A 65 8.03 3.97 -21.95
CA LYS A 65 9.30 3.76 -22.65
C LYS A 65 9.99 5.07 -22.97
#